data_AF-A0A7V5XDZ7-F1
#
_entry.id   AF-A0A7V5XDZ7-F1
#
_cell.length_a   1.000
_cell.length_b   1.000
_cell.length_c   1.000
_cell.angle_alpha   90.00
_cell.angle_beta   90.00
_cell.angle_gamma   90.00
#
_symmetry.space_group_name_H-M   'P 1'
#
loop_
_entity.id
_entity.type
_entity.pdbx_description
1 polymer ?
#
loop_
_entity_poly.entity_id
_entity_poly.type
_entity_poly.pdbx_seq_one_letter_code
_entity_poly.pdbx_strand_id
1 'polypeptide(L)'
;MDSSFRSSGHPTGAGLAEQIIGLDENLDLAQRSNLIDLDRQLHAHWNLGKNFVLGWTPHGPDVLLLVVPHYRIADYTIETNSRLPDAASPDDEIHAFITRLLSGSRRFSTRQLTNAARLLKTEPVTVALRQPLTGNPAETQIINRLVRRYSVSYAAGRAVALFDIVGFSLLSPFEQMTQLNSLSHSLNSAHSRMLESRMDIDFSRSSTGDGFYIWNRELGIEANTNLYHF
;
A
#
# COMPACT_ATOMS: atom_id res chain seq x y z
N MET A 1 24.32 0.98 21.00
CA MET A 1 22.94 1.41 21.29
C MET A 1 22.23 1.50 19.95
N ASP A 2 21.41 0.50 19.67
CA ASP A 2 20.74 0.29 18.38
C ASP A 2 19.71 1.40 18.10
N SER A 3 19.99 2.26 17.13
CA SER A 3 19.00 3.18 16.56
C SER A 3 18.43 2.56 15.28
N SER A 4 17.35 1.80 15.42
CA SER A 4 16.60 1.26 14.29
C SER A 4 15.95 2.41 13.50
N PHE A 5 16.53 2.76 12.35
CA PHE A 5 15.92 3.60 11.32
C PHE A 5 14.66 2.89 10.81
N ARG A 6 13.48 3.26 11.34
CA ARG A 6 12.20 2.86 10.75
C ARG A 6 11.92 3.77 9.56
N SER A 7 12.44 3.35 8.41
CA SER A 7 11.84 3.70 7.12
C SER A 7 10.34 3.46 7.23
N SER A 8 9.56 4.45 6.82
CA SER A 8 8.15 4.37 6.49
C SER A 8 7.92 3.35 5.37
N GLY A 9 8.06 2.08 5.69
CA GLY A 9 7.93 0.97 4.77
C GLY A 9 7.29 -0.18 5.52
N HIS A 10 5.96 -0.26 5.41
CA HIS A 10 5.10 -1.30 5.95
C HIS A 10 5.20 -1.60 7.46
N PRO A 11 4.06 -1.83 8.15
CA PRO A 11 4.14 -2.32 9.52
C PRO A 11 4.81 -3.70 9.52
N THR A 12 5.98 -3.80 10.16
CA THR A 12 6.56 -5.05 10.66
C THR A 12 5.50 -5.85 11.42
N GLY A 13 5.56 -7.19 11.33
CA GLY A 13 4.51 -8.16 11.72
C GLY A 13 3.78 -7.97 13.06
N ALA A 14 4.25 -7.12 13.98
CA ALA A 14 3.47 -6.64 15.14
C ALA A 14 2.15 -5.95 14.74
N GLY A 15 2.12 -5.23 13.62
CA GLY A 15 0.90 -4.54 13.15
C GLY A 15 -0.18 -5.48 12.59
N LEU A 16 0.16 -6.73 12.27
CA LEU A 16 -0.81 -7.74 11.83
C LEU A 16 -1.74 -8.12 12.99
N ALA A 17 -1.18 -8.37 14.18
CA ALA A 17 -1.96 -8.71 15.36
C ALA A 17 -2.94 -7.57 15.72
N GLU A 18 -2.46 -6.34 15.83
CA GLU A 18 -3.30 -5.17 16.16
C GLU A 18 -4.39 -4.87 15.12
N GLN A 19 -4.14 -5.08 13.82
CA GLN A 19 -5.14 -4.86 12.77
C GLN A 19 -6.11 -6.03 12.58
N ILE A 20 -5.71 -7.25 12.95
CA ILE A 20 -6.59 -8.42 12.98
C ILE A 20 -7.52 -8.34 14.19
N ILE A 21 -7.03 -7.90 15.36
CA ILE A 21 -7.77 -7.89 16.64
C ILE A 21 -9.18 -7.26 16.53
N GLY A 22 -9.36 -6.19 15.76
CA GLY A 22 -10.68 -5.54 15.59
C GLY A 22 -11.67 -6.26 14.65
N LEU A 23 -11.20 -7.23 13.83
CA LEU A 23 -12.02 -8.06 12.94
C LEU A 23 -12.08 -9.54 13.38
N ASP A 24 -11.35 -9.87 14.44
CA ASP A 24 -11.01 -11.24 14.84
C ASP A 24 -12.16 -11.98 15.52
N GLU A 25 -13.11 -11.26 16.13
CA GLU A 25 -14.20 -11.86 16.93
C GLU A 25 -15.07 -12.84 16.13
N ASN A 26 -15.13 -12.67 14.81
CA ASN A 26 -15.95 -13.49 13.90
C ASN A 26 -15.19 -14.62 13.20
N LEU A 27 -13.90 -14.83 13.51
CA LEU A 27 -13.08 -15.88 12.94
C LEU A 27 -12.70 -16.93 13.97
N ASP A 28 -12.74 -18.20 13.56
CA ASP A 28 -12.22 -19.29 14.38
C ASP A 28 -10.67 -19.34 14.36
N LEU A 29 -10.09 -20.16 15.24
CA LEU A 29 -8.63 -20.31 15.36
C LEU A 29 -7.97 -20.82 14.08
N ALA A 30 -8.66 -21.67 13.31
CA ALA A 30 -8.11 -22.25 12.11
C ALA A 30 -8.06 -21.23 10.97
N GLN A 31 -9.11 -20.42 10.80
CA GLN A 31 -9.15 -19.29 9.88
C GLN A 31 -8.05 -18.28 10.20
N ARG A 32 -7.86 -17.94 11.48
CA ARG A 32 -6.78 -17.05 11.92
C ARG A 32 -5.40 -17.60 11.56
N SER A 33 -5.17 -18.89 11.83
CA SER A 33 -3.92 -19.56 11.47
C SER A 33 -3.67 -19.52 9.96
N ASN A 34 -4.73 -19.70 9.16
CA ASN A 34 -4.68 -19.66 7.70
C ASN A 34 -4.27 -18.26 7.19
N LEU A 35 -4.85 -17.20 7.77
CA LEU A 35 -4.54 -15.81 7.40
C LEU A 35 -3.12 -15.40 7.78
N ILE A 36 -2.61 -15.86 8.93
CA ILE A 36 -1.21 -15.63 9.34
C ILE A 36 -0.25 -16.30 8.35
N ASP A 37 -0.55 -17.54 7.94
CA ASP A 37 0.30 -18.24 6.97
C ASP A 37 0.24 -17.59 5.59
N LEU A 38 -0.94 -17.16 5.15
CA LEU A 38 -1.12 -16.40 3.91
C LEU A 38 -0.32 -15.08 3.92
N ASP A 39 -0.32 -14.33 5.02
CA ASP A 39 0.48 -13.10 5.16
C ASP A 39 1.98 -13.37 4.98
N ARG A 40 2.48 -14.46 5.57
CA ARG A 40 3.87 -14.91 5.39
C ARG A 40 4.17 -15.24 3.93
N GLN A 41 3.28 -15.95 3.24
CA GLN A 41 3.44 -16.30 1.83
C GLN A 41 3.38 -15.05 0.93
N LEU A 42 2.48 -14.11 1.21
CA LEU A 42 2.39 -12.82 0.52
C LEU A 42 3.67 -12.00 0.68
N HIS A 43 4.22 -11.94 1.89
CA HIS A 43 5.50 -11.27 2.16
C HIS A 43 6.65 -11.90 1.36
N ALA A 44 6.72 -13.23 1.31
CA ALA A 44 7.71 -13.95 0.52
C ALA A 44 7.60 -13.64 -0.99
N HIS A 45 6.37 -13.59 -1.53
CA HIS A 45 6.15 -13.24 -2.94
C HIS A 45 6.45 -11.78 -3.26
N TRP A 46 6.15 -10.85 -2.33
CA TRP A 46 6.50 -9.44 -2.45
C TRP A 46 8.01 -9.22 -2.57
N ASN A 47 8.80 -9.99 -1.82
CA ASN A 47 10.25 -10.08 -1.94
C ASN A 47 10.94 -8.71 -1.92
N LEU A 48 10.83 -8.00 -0.79
CA LEU A 48 11.46 -6.70 -0.57
C LEU A 48 11.05 -5.62 -1.60
N GLY A 49 9.84 -5.73 -2.16
CA GLY A 49 9.33 -4.79 -3.15
C GLY A 49 9.75 -5.11 -4.59
N LYS A 50 10.46 -6.23 -4.81
CA LYS A 50 10.75 -6.71 -6.16
C LYS A 50 9.47 -6.96 -6.94
N ASN A 51 8.42 -7.43 -6.26
CA ASN A 51 7.10 -7.69 -6.85
C ASN A 51 6.00 -6.96 -6.08
N PHE A 52 4.89 -6.72 -6.78
CA PHE A 52 3.61 -6.34 -6.18
C PHE A 52 2.60 -7.48 -6.28
N VAL A 53 1.79 -7.65 -5.24
CA VAL A 53 0.63 -8.55 -5.26
C VAL A 53 -0.61 -7.71 -5.59
N LEU A 54 -1.01 -7.69 -6.86
CA LEU A 54 -2.04 -6.77 -7.36
C LEU A 54 -3.48 -7.26 -7.18
N GLY A 55 -3.65 -8.56 -6.91
CA GLY A 55 -4.96 -9.11 -6.67
C GLY A 55 -4.94 -10.60 -6.35
N TRP A 56 -6.09 -11.10 -5.95
CA TRP A 56 -6.30 -12.48 -5.54
C TRP A 56 -7.68 -12.98 -5.95
N THR A 57 -7.84 -14.29 -6.06
CA THR A 57 -9.16 -14.93 -6.23
C THR A 57 -9.14 -16.33 -5.58
N PRO A 58 -10.25 -16.81 -5.00
CA PRO A 58 -10.35 -18.20 -4.56
C PRO A 58 -10.11 -19.18 -5.72
N HIS A 59 -9.35 -20.24 -5.47
CA HIS A 59 -9.05 -21.26 -6.48
C HIS A 59 -9.05 -22.66 -5.85
N GLY A 60 -10.24 -23.28 -5.78
CA GLY A 60 -10.42 -24.56 -5.10
C GLY A 60 -10.11 -24.42 -3.60
N PRO A 61 -9.24 -25.27 -3.02
CA PRO A 61 -8.81 -25.14 -1.63
C PRO A 61 -7.79 -24.00 -1.42
N ASP A 62 -7.27 -23.42 -2.51
CA ASP A 62 -6.13 -22.51 -2.51
C ASP A 62 -6.56 -21.09 -2.91
N VAL A 63 -5.58 -20.19 -2.97
CA VAL A 63 -5.75 -18.84 -3.51
C VAL A 63 -4.84 -18.67 -4.72
N LEU A 64 -5.39 -18.07 -5.78
CA LEU A 64 -4.60 -17.66 -6.93
C LEU A 64 -4.28 -16.16 -6.79
N LEU A 65 -3.00 -15.82 -6.87
CA LEU A 65 -2.48 -14.47 -6.75
C LEU A 65 -1.99 -13.92 -8.09
N LEU A 66 -2.18 -12.62 -8.30
CA LEU A 66 -1.55 -11.87 -9.37
C LEU A 66 -0.29 -11.20 -8.83
N VAL A 67 0.85 -11.87 -9.00
CA VAL A 67 2.17 -11.35 -8.60
C VAL A 67 2.87 -10.77 -9.82
N VAL A 68 3.32 -9.53 -9.71
CA VAL A 68 3.83 -8.75 -10.84
C VAL A 68 5.15 -8.07 -10.46
N PRO A 69 6.22 -8.20 -11.26
CA PRO A 69 7.44 -7.44 -11.01
C PRO A 69 7.17 -5.93 -11.04
N HIS A 70 7.75 -5.17 -10.12
CA HIS A 70 7.46 -3.74 -9.96
C HIS A 70 7.67 -2.91 -11.24
N TYR A 71 8.73 -3.22 -12.02
CA TYR A 71 9.05 -2.50 -13.25
C TYR A 71 7.96 -2.63 -14.32
N ARG A 72 7.23 -3.76 -14.37
CA ARG A 72 6.16 -3.97 -15.35
C ARG A 72 5.01 -2.98 -15.19
N ILE A 73 4.78 -2.47 -13.98
CA ILE A 73 3.75 -1.45 -13.75
C ILE A 73 4.26 -0.08 -14.18
N ALA A 74 5.54 0.21 -13.91
CA ALA A 74 6.15 1.48 -14.29
C ALA A 74 6.15 1.69 -15.81
N ASP A 75 6.42 0.63 -16.58
CA ASP A 75 6.38 0.65 -18.06
C ASP A 75 5.05 1.25 -18.58
N TYR A 76 3.91 0.82 -18.03
CA TYR A 76 2.59 1.34 -18.45
C TYR A 76 2.35 2.81 -18.09
N THR A 77 2.94 3.29 -16.99
CA THR A 77 2.78 4.70 -16.56
C THR A 77 3.70 5.66 -17.33
N ILE A 78 4.83 5.17 -17.84
CA ILE A 78 5.80 5.97 -18.61
C ILE A 78 5.36 6.07 -20.08
N GLU A 79 4.88 4.96 -20.66
CA GLU A 79 4.39 4.92 -22.04
C GLU A 79 3.18 5.85 -22.27
N THR A 80 2.35 6.06 -21.25
CA THR A 80 1.18 6.95 -21.33
C THR A 80 1.53 8.43 -21.19
N ASN A 81 2.44 8.80 -20.28
CA ASN A 81 2.79 10.21 -20.05
C ASN A 81 3.59 10.86 -21.20
N SER A 82 4.13 10.05 -22.12
CA SER A 82 4.99 10.52 -23.21
C SER A 82 4.23 10.91 -24.48
N ARG A 83 2.89 10.92 -24.48
CA ARG A 83 2.08 11.11 -25.70
C ARG A 83 1.14 12.31 -25.62
N LEU A 84 1.05 13.02 -26.75
CA LEU A 84 0.12 14.14 -26.93
C LEU A 84 -1.34 13.65 -26.82
N PRO A 85 -2.24 14.44 -26.22
CA PRO A 85 -3.64 14.07 -26.06
C PRO A 85 -4.38 14.19 -27.39
N ASP A 86 -4.38 13.12 -28.18
CA ASP A 86 -5.25 13.00 -29.36
C ASP A 86 -6.09 11.72 -29.26
N ALA A 87 -7.28 11.77 -29.89
CA ALA A 87 -8.41 10.83 -29.89
C ALA A 87 -8.23 9.46 -29.22
N ALA A 88 -9.20 9.11 -28.34
CA ALA A 88 -9.36 7.84 -27.61
C ALA A 88 -8.63 6.66 -28.27
N SER A 89 -7.42 6.45 -27.82
CA SER A 89 -6.53 5.43 -28.35
C SER A 89 -6.76 4.11 -27.60
N PRO A 90 -6.43 2.96 -28.20
CA PRO A 90 -6.44 1.67 -27.48
C PRO A 90 -5.60 1.68 -26.19
N ASP A 91 -4.61 2.57 -26.10
CA ASP A 91 -3.72 2.72 -24.95
C ASP A 91 -4.42 3.44 -23.76
N ASP A 92 -5.40 4.30 -24.02
CA ASP A 92 -6.22 4.92 -22.98
C ASP A 92 -7.09 3.90 -22.25
N GLU A 93 -7.60 2.89 -22.98
CA GLU A 93 -8.36 1.78 -22.38
C GLU A 93 -7.48 0.92 -21.48
N ILE A 94 -6.23 0.66 -21.90
CA ILE A 94 -5.25 -0.09 -21.11
C ILE A 94 -4.90 0.71 -19.85
N HIS A 95 -4.63 2.00 -19.96
CA HIS A 95 -4.35 2.86 -18.82
C HIS A 95 -5.53 2.93 -17.85
N ALA A 96 -6.75 3.10 -18.34
CA ALA A 96 -7.96 3.06 -17.53
C ALA A 96 -8.13 1.70 -16.84
N PHE A 97 -7.80 0.60 -17.53
CA PHE A 97 -7.82 -0.74 -16.95
C PHE A 97 -6.80 -0.90 -15.81
N ILE A 98 -5.54 -0.50 -16.03
CA ILE A 98 -4.48 -0.54 -15.01
C ILE A 98 -4.84 0.36 -13.82
N THR A 99 -5.31 1.57 -14.09
CA THR A 99 -5.78 2.49 -13.04
C THR A 99 -6.88 1.85 -12.21
N ARG A 100 -7.85 1.19 -12.85
CA ARG A 100 -8.93 0.46 -12.16
C ARG A 100 -8.40 -0.72 -11.35
N LEU A 101 -7.43 -1.46 -11.87
CA LEU A 101 -6.74 -2.55 -11.16
C LEU A 101 -6.14 -2.05 -9.85
N LEU A 102 -5.53 -0.85 -9.88
CA LEU A 102 -4.85 -0.24 -8.74
C LEU A 102 -5.77 0.51 -7.77
N SER A 103 -6.97 0.92 -8.21
CA SER A 103 -7.88 1.76 -7.41
C SER A 103 -8.93 0.98 -6.60
N GLY A 104 -9.21 -0.28 -6.95
CA GLY A 104 -10.37 -1.04 -6.44
C GLY A 104 -10.09 -2.08 -5.34
N SER A 105 -11.06 -2.95 -5.10
CA SER A 105 -10.88 -4.20 -4.35
C SER A 105 -9.76 -5.03 -4.97
N ARG A 106 -8.99 -5.76 -4.13
CA ARG A 106 -7.95 -6.68 -4.62
C ARG A 106 -8.50 -8.09 -4.89
N ARG A 107 -9.74 -8.36 -4.50
CA ARG A 107 -10.44 -9.59 -4.86
C ARG A 107 -10.97 -9.46 -6.28
N PHE A 108 -10.42 -10.27 -7.18
CA PHE A 108 -10.84 -10.36 -8.57
C PHE A 108 -11.69 -11.60 -8.80
N SER A 109 -12.52 -11.57 -9.84
CA SER A 109 -13.00 -12.79 -10.46
C SER A 109 -11.86 -13.51 -11.18
N THR A 110 -11.99 -14.82 -11.38
CA THR A 110 -11.01 -15.62 -12.15
C THR A 110 -10.75 -15.00 -13.52
N ARG A 111 -11.81 -14.57 -14.24
CA ARG A 111 -11.68 -13.90 -15.55
C ARG A 111 -10.90 -12.59 -15.47
N GLN A 112 -11.16 -11.75 -14.46
CA GLN A 112 -10.41 -10.50 -14.27
C GLN A 112 -8.93 -10.78 -13.99
N LEU A 113 -8.62 -11.77 -13.15
CA LEU A 113 -7.25 -12.13 -12.82
C LEU A 113 -6.52 -12.66 -14.05
N THR A 114 -7.11 -13.59 -14.82
CA THR A 114 -6.52 -14.11 -16.05
C THR A 114 -6.29 -13.02 -17.10
N ASN A 115 -7.23 -12.10 -17.27
CA ASN A 115 -7.08 -10.98 -18.20
C ASN A 115 -5.97 -10.03 -17.77
N ALA A 116 -5.90 -9.69 -16.47
CA ALA A 116 -4.84 -8.86 -15.93
C ALA A 116 -3.46 -9.53 -16.05
N ALA A 117 -3.38 -10.84 -15.80
CA ALA A 117 -2.16 -11.63 -15.97
C ALA A 117 -1.66 -11.61 -17.43
N ARG A 118 -2.57 -11.79 -18.40
CA ARG A 118 -2.24 -11.69 -19.83
C ARG A 118 -1.76 -10.29 -20.21
N LEU A 119 -2.45 -9.26 -19.74
CA LEU A 119 -2.07 -7.87 -20.00
C LEU A 119 -0.67 -7.57 -19.47
N LEU A 120 -0.42 -7.93 -18.21
CA LEU A 120 0.84 -7.70 -17.50
C LEU A 120 1.95 -8.70 -17.87
N LYS A 121 1.66 -9.64 -18.79
CA LYS A 121 2.57 -10.68 -19.27
C LYS A 121 3.22 -11.45 -18.11
N THR A 122 2.41 -11.84 -17.14
CA THR A 122 2.82 -12.61 -15.95
C THR A 122 1.95 -13.84 -15.79
N GLU A 123 2.49 -14.85 -15.10
CA GLU A 123 1.73 -16.05 -14.72
C GLU A 123 1.18 -15.88 -13.30
N PRO A 124 -0.11 -16.17 -13.08
CA PRO A 124 -0.67 -16.22 -11.74
C PRO A 124 0.02 -17.28 -10.87
N VAL A 125 0.11 -17.02 -9.57
CA VAL A 125 0.75 -17.92 -8.61
C VAL A 125 -0.30 -18.54 -7.70
N THR A 126 -0.36 -19.86 -7.64
CA THR A 126 -1.21 -20.57 -6.68
C THR A 126 -0.50 -20.65 -5.33
N VAL A 127 -1.20 -20.23 -4.29
CA VAL A 127 -0.76 -20.23 -2.90
C VAL A 127 -1.62 -21.20 -2.14
N ALA A 128 -0.97 -22.24 -1.62
CA ALA A 128 -1.65 -23.28 -0.86
C ALA A 128 -2.11 -22.72 0.49
N LEU A 129 -3.35 -23.00 0.85
CA LEU A 129 -3.88 -22.68 2.16
C LEU A 129 -3.80 -23.90 3.08
N ARG A 130 -3.71 -23.65 4.40
CA ARG A 130 -3.78 -24.73 5.40
C ARG A 130 -5.17 -25.36 5.43
N GLN A 131 -6.18 -24.54 5.15
CA GLN A 131 -7.57 -24.96 5.03
C GLN A 131 -8.27 -24.16 3.92
N PRO A 132 -9.27 -24.74 3.24
CA PRO A 132 -10.06 -24.01 2.26
C PRO A 132 -10.71 -22.75 2.85
N LEU A 133 -10.85 -21.72 2.02
CA LEU A 133 -11.62 -20.53 2.39
C LEU A 133 -13.07 -20.92 2.69
N THR A 134 -13.62 -20.39 3.77
CA THR A 134 -15.01 -20.68 4.17
C THR A 134 -16.01 -19.79 3.45
N GLY A 135 -15.54 -18.72 2.82
CA GLY A 135 -16.38 -17.71 2.17
C GLY A 135 -16.95 -16.68 3.15
N ASN A 136 -16.50 -16.69 4.41
CA ASN A 136 -16.86 -15.69 5.41
C ASN A 136 -16.50 -14.26 4.90
N PRO A 137 -17.44 -13.29 4.95
CA PRO A 137 -17.15 -11.91 4.56
C PRO A 137 -15.97 -11.28 5.32
N ALA A 138 -15.81 -11.56 6.61
CA ALA A 138 -14.70 -11.05 7.42
C ALA A 138 -13.35 -11.60 6.93
N GLU A 139 -13.29 -12.90 6.66
CA GLU A 139 -12.11 -13.57 6.08
C GLU A 139 -11.73 -12.92 4.74
N THR A 140 -12.72 -12.73 3.85
CA THR A 140 -12.52 -12.04 2.57
C THR A 140 -11.99 -10.62 2.75
N GLN A 141 -12.54 -9.86 3.70
CA GLN A 141 -12.14 -8.49 3.94
C GLN A 141 -10.70 -8.42 4.46
N ILE A 142 -10.30 -9.34 5.34
CA ILE A 142 -8.93 -9.41 5.85
C ILE A 142 -7.96 -9.77 4.73
N ILE A 143 -8.24 -10.80 3.92
CA ILE A 143 -7.38 -11.15 2.77
C ILE A 143 -7.21 -9.95 1.84
N ASN A 144 -8.29 -9.20 1.56
CA ASN A 144 -8.20 -7.97 0.79
C ASN A 144 -7.25 -6.93 1.39
N ARG A 145 -7.26 -6.75 2.71
CA ARG A 145 -6.32 -5.86 3.41
C ARG A 145 -4.89 -6.38 3.37
N LEU A 146 -4.67 -7.69 3.55
CA LEU A 146 -3.36 -8.32 3.45
C LEU A 146 -2.77 -8.12 2.06
N VAL A 147 -3.54 -8.41 1.00
CA VAL A 147 -3.07 -8.22 -0.38
C VAL A 147 -2.81 -6.74 -0.67
N ARG A 148 -3.69 -5.82 -0.24
CA ARG A 148 -3.46 -4.36 -0.39
C ARG A 148 -2.15 -3.92 0.25
N ARG A 149 -1.74 -4.53 1.36
CA ARG A 149 -0.47 -4.23 2.03
C ARG A 149 0.69 -4.45 1.09
N TYR A 150 0.75 -5.58 0.39
CA TYR A 150 1.84 -5.93 -0.54
C TYR A 150 1.62 -5.45 -1.98
N SER A 151 0.70 -4.51 -2.18
CA SER A 151 0.30 -3.95 -3.48
C SER A 151 0.78 -2.50 -3.61
N VAL A 152 0.76 -1.99 -4.85
CA VAL A 152 0.68 -0.54 -5.12
C VAL A 152 -0.79 -0.12 -5.28
N SER A 153 -1.11 1.13 -4.94
CA SER A 153 -2.47 1.67 -5.08
C SER A 153 -2.42 3.02 -5.80
N TYR A 154 -3.39 3.26 -6.68
CA TYR A 154 -3.54 4.54 -7.36
C TYR A 154 -4.44 5.46 -6.53
N ALA A 155 -4.06 6.72 -6.43
CA ALA A 155 -4.87 7.79 -5.86
C ALA A 155 -4.96 8.91 -6.89
N ALA A 156 -6.17 9.17 -7.42
CA ALA A 156 -6.37 10.12 -8.51
C ALA A 156 -6.05 11.58 -8.13
N GLY A 157 -6.26 11.93 -6.87
CA GLY A 157 -5.99 13.27 -6.34
C GLY A 157 -5.78 13.20 -4.84
N ARG A 158 -4.52 13.33 -4.42
CA ARG A 158 -4.13 13.37 -3.01
C ARG A 158 -3.24 14.57 -2.78
N ALA A 159 -3.58 15.36 -1.77
CA ALA A 159 -2.69 16.37 -1.26
C ALA A 159 -1.50 15.71 -0.55
N VAL A 160 -0.30 16.19 -0.85
CA VAL A 160 0.93 15.77 -0.21
C VAL A 160 1.71 17.03 0.16
N ALA A 161 2.08 17.16 1.42
CA ALA A 161 2.98 18.21 1.89
C ALA A 161 4.38 17.64 2.01
N LEU A 162 5.38 18.37 1.50
CA LEU A 162 6.80 18.06 1.70
C LEU A 162 7.36 19.03 2.74
N PHE A 163 7.88 18.49 3.84
CA PHE A 163 8.66 19.24 4.82
C PHE A 163 10.12 18.84 4.68
N ASP A 164 10.96 19.78 4.27
CA ASP A 164 12.37 19.54 3.98
C ASP A 164 13.29 20.49 4.76
N ILE A 165 14.49 20.01 5.09
CA ILE A 165 15.50 20.77 5.82
C ILE A 165 16.35 21.56 4.80
N VAL A 166 16.18 22.87 4.79
CA VAL A 166 16.95 23.74 3.88
C VAL A 166 18.45 23.63 4.17
N GLY A 167 19.24 23.37 3.13
CA GLY A 167 20.70 23.25 3.24
C GLY A 167 21.17 21.94 3.88
N PHE A 168 20.32 20.91 3.93
CA PHE A 168 20.63 19.62 4.57
C PHE A 168 21.97 19.01 4.14
N SER A 169 22.29 19.08 2.84
CA SER A 169 23.53 18.54 2.27
C SER A 169 24.80 19.27 2.72
N LEU A 170 24.67 20.47 3.29
CA LEU A 170 25.79 21.25 3.84
C LEU A 170 26.11 20.89 5.30
N LEU A 171 25.20 20.18 5.98
CA LEU A 171 25.36 19.75 7.35
C LEU A 171 26.26 18.51 7.43
N SER A 172 27.00 18.36 8.52
CA SER A 172 27.71 17.12 8.81
C SER A 172 26.72 15.96 9.06
N PRO A 173 27.13 14.69 8.89
CA PRO A 173 26.23 13.54 9.09
C PRO A 173 25.54 13.49 10.46
N PHE A 174 26.21 13.95 11.52
CA PHE A 174 25.64 14.01 12.87
C PHE A 174 24.58 15.11 13.01
N GLU A 175 24.83 16.28 12.41
CA GLU A 175 23.86 17.38 12.37
C GLU A 175 22.65 17.01 11.52
N GLN A 176 22.85 16.38 10.36
CA GLN A 176 21.79 15.83 9.52
C GLN A 176 20.86 14.92 10.33
N MET A 177 21.44 13.95 11.06
CA MET A 177 20.68 13.03 11.90
C MET A 177 19.91 13.76 13.02
N THR A 178 20.52 14.77 13.64
CA THR A 178 19.88 15.57 14.69
C THR A 178 18.71 16.38 14.14
N GLN A 179 18.88 17.03 12.98
CA GLN A 179 17.83 17.81 12.33
C GLN A 179 16.68 16.93 11.86
N LEU A 180 16.94 15.76 11.26
CA LEU A 180 15.90 14.80 10.91
C LEU A 180 15.10 14.32 12.12
N ASN A 181 15.77 14.04 13.24
CA ASN A 181 15.09 13.64 14.48
C ASN A 181 14.25 14.78 15.05
N SER A 182 14.76 16.01 15.02
CA SER A 182 14.03 17.21 15.46
C SER A 182 12.78 17.46 14.60
N LEU A 183 12.91 17.35 13.28
CA LEU A 183 11.77 17.48 12.36
C LEU A 183 10.74 16.36 12.59
N SER A 184 11.19 15.11 12.71
CA SER A 184 10.32 13.96 13.01
C SER A 184 9.53 14.17 14.31
N HIS A 185 10.19 14.69 15.35
CA HIS A 185 9.55 15.03 16.61
C HIS A 185 8.50 16.14 16.46
N SER A 186 8.84 17.21 15.74
CA SER A 186 7.91 18.33 15.46
C SER A 186 6.66 17.85 14.72
N LEU A 187 6.83 16.96 13.73
CA LEU A 187 5.71 16.36 13.00
C LEU A 187 4.82 15.48 13.91
N ASN A 188 5.42 14.67 14.78
CA ASN A 188 4.66 13.87 15.73
C ASN A 188 3.86 14.76 16.69
N SER A 189 4.47 15.84 17.19
CA SER A 189 3.79 16.77 18.09
C SER A 189 2.62 17.49 17.40
N ALA A 190 2.79 17.92 16.15
CA ALA A 190 1.71 18.49 15.36
C ALA A 190 0.57 17.49 15.17
N HIS A 191 0.87 16.25 14.77
CA HIS A 191 -0.13 15.19 14.63
C HIS A 191 -0.91 14.94 15.93
N SER A 192 -0.22 14.84 17.07
CA SER A 192 -0.88 14.66 18.38
C SER A 192 -1.84 15.79 18.72
N ARG A 193 -1.46 17.05 18.48
CA ARG A 193 -2.33 18.22 18.73
C ARG A 193 -3.56 18.25 17.82
N MET A 194 -3.41 17.80 16.57
CA MET A 194 -4.53 17.75 15.62
C MET A 194 -5.56 16.68 16.01
N LEU A 195 -5.10 15.52 16.50
CA LEU A 195 -5.98 14.49 17.08
C LEU A 195 -6.76 15.01 18.29
N GLU A 196 -6.10 15.76 19.18
CA GLU A 196 -6.75 16.39 20.35
C GLU A 196 -7.81 17.43 19.95
N SER A 197 -7.62 18.10 18.80
CA SER A 197 -8.50 19.17 18.30
C SER A 197 -9.73 18.66 17.52
N ARG A 198 -10.00 17.34 17.54
CA ARG A 198 -11.07 16.67 16.76
C ARG A 198 -11.01 16.89 15.25
N MET A 199 -9.85 17.24 14.71
CA MET A 199 -9.64 17.14 13.27
C MET A 199 -9.32 15.69 12.95
N ASP A 200 -10.23 15.00 12.26
CA ASP A 200 -10.06 13.59 11.90
C ASP A 200 -9.03 13.47 10.77
N ILE A 201 -7.76 13.33 11.17
CA ILE A 201 -6.62 13.36 10.27
C ILE A 201 -5.72 12.16 10.59
N ASP A 202 -5.84 11.10 9.79
CA ASP A 202 -4.94 9.94 9.83
C ASP A 202 -3.72 10.23 8.93
N PHE A 203 -2.61 10.70 9.50
CA PHE A 203 -1.40 10.95 8.72
C PHE A 203 -0.63 9.69 8.37
N SER A 204 -0.17 9.65 7.13
CA SER A 204 0.97 8.84 6.72
C SER A 204 2.12 9.72 6.30
N ARG A 205 3.34 9.21 6.47
CA ARG A 205 4.57 9.91 6.08
C ARG A 205 5.54 8.99 5.39
N SER A 206 6.39 9.56 4.53
CA SER A 206 7.58 8.89 4.00
C SER A 206 8.81 9.78 4.01
N SER A 207 9.96 9.24 4.39
CA SER A 207 11.22 10.00 4.36
C SER A 207 11.72 10.21 2.94
N THR A 208 12.29 11.39 2.67
CA THR A 208 12.97 11.75 1.42
C THR A 208 14.50 11.70 1.54
N GLY A 209 15.03 11.47 2.74
CA GLY A 209 16.45 11.56 3.08
C GLY A 209 16.79 12.84 3.83
N ASP A 210 16.25 13.99 3.39
CA ASP A 210 16.40 15.33 3.95
C ASP A 210 15.13 15.87 4.63
N GLY A 211 14.03 15.14 4.47
CA GLY A 211 12.73 15.54 4.99
C GLY A 211 11.70 14.41 4.96
N PHE A 212 10.43 14.82 4.90
CA PHE A 212 9.27 13.93 4.88
C PHE A 212 8.17 14.41 3.93
N TYR A 213 7.70 13.50 3.08
CA TYR A 213 6.36 13.59 2.51
C TYR A 213 5.32 13.23 3.56
N ILE A 214 4.22 13.98 3.62
CA ILE A 214 3.10 13.76 4.53
C ILE A 214 1.79 13.87 3.75
N TRP A 215 0.86 12.98 4.03
CA TRP A 215 -0.48 13.00 3.44
C TRP A 215 -1.52 12.41 4.39
N ASN A 216 -2.78 12.73 4.16
CA ASN A 216 -3.90 12.06 4.84
C ASN A 216 -4.15 10.69 4.18
N ARG A 217 -4.29 9.63 4.98
CA ARG A 217 -4.60 8.27 4.51
C ARG A 217 -5.97 8.16 3.89
N GLU A 218 -6.90 9.01 4.31
CA GLU A 218 -8.18 9.16 3.65
C GLU A 218 -8.01 9.80 2.26
N LEU A 219 -9.01 9.60 1.43
CA LEU A 219 -9.08 10.17 0.09
C LEU A 219 -10.29 11.10 0.03
N GLY A 220 -10.18 12.17 -0.75
CA GLY A 220 -11.27 13.12 -0.95
C GLY A 220 -10.81 14.56 -0.75
N ILE A 221 -11.68 15.49 -1.15
CA ILE A 221 -11.40 16.91 -1.08
C ILE A 221 -11.23 17.34 0.37
N GLU A 222 -12.12 16.90 1.26
CA GLU A 222 -12.06 17.22 2.69
C GLU A 222 -10.74 16.76 3.33
N ALA A 223 -10.36 15.49 3.15
CA ALA A 223 -9.10 14.95 3.64
C ALA A 223 -7.87 15.71 3.09
N ASN A 224 -7.95 16.15 1.83
CA ASN A 224 -6.91 16.97 1.20
C ASN A 224 -6.84 18.39 1.76
N THR A 225 -7.98 19.03 2.01
CA THR A 225 -8.04 20.38 2.61
C THR A 225 -7.59 20.34 4.07
N ASN A 226 -7.99 19.31 4.82
CA ASN A 226 -7.60 19.11 6.22
C ASN A 226 -6.08 19.01 6.41
N LEU A 227 -5.33 18.52 5.41
CA LEU A 227 -3.86 18.52 5.43
C LEU A 227 -3.27 19.93 5.52
N TYR A 228 -3.96 20.93 4.98
CA TYR A 228 -3.51 22.33 4.94
C TYR A 228 -4.26 23.24 5.92
N HIS A 229 -5.14 22.67 6.75
CA HIS A 229 -5.71 23.40 7.87
C HIS A 229 -4.70 23.40 9.01
N PHE A 230 -3.92 24.48 9.08
CA PHE A 230 -2.97 24.80 10.15
C PHE A 230 -3.62 25.70 11.20
#